data_AF-A0A519ZAK1-F1
#
_entry.id   AF-A0A519ZAK1-F1
#
_cell.length_a   1.000
_cell.length_b   1.000
_cell.length_c   1.000
_cell.angle_alpha   90.00
_cell.angle_beta   90.00
_cell.angle_gamma   90.00
#
_symmetry.space_group_name_H-M   'P 1'
#
loop_
_entity.id
_entity.type
_entity.pdbx_description
1 polymer ?
#
loop_
_entity_poly.entity_id
_entity_poly.type
_entity_poly.pdbx_seq_one_letter_code
_entity_poly.pdbx_strand_id
1 'polypeptide(L)'
;ANKINVVLSSVLPAFDFPWKPGMEPANKVIELNKWIKAYAAQHKLIYLDYFTAMKGERNGLSEDLAKDGIHPTKKGYAIMEPLAEKAIAQAMKQKIK
;
A
#
# COMPACT_ATOMS: atom_id res chain seq x y z
N ALA A 1 0.84 -9.75 -23.66
CA ALA A 1 -0.02 -8.60 -24.02
C ALA A 1 0.53 -7.31 -23.39
N ASN A 2 0.34 -6.14 -24.02
CA ASN A 2 0.72 -4.75 -23.67
C ASN A 2 2.16 -4.44 -23.19
N LYS A 3 2.95 -5.44 -22.80
CA LYS A 3 4.35 -5.30 -22.37
C LYS A 3 4.55 -4.30 -21.22
N ILE A 4 3.67 -4.36 -20.22
CA ILE A 4 3.74 -3.52 -19.02
C ILE A 4 4.08 -4.41 -17.83
N ASN A 5 5.14 -4.05 -17.10
CA ASN A 5 5.47 -4.65 -15.81
C ASN A 5 4.55 -4.10 -14.72
N VAL A 6 3.92 -4.97 -13.94
CA VAL A 6 2.94 -4.58 -12.92
C VAL A 6 3.53 -4.73 -11.52
N VAL A 7 3.42 -3.66 -10.73
CA VAL A 7 3.60 -3.67 -9.27
C VAL A 7 2.24 -3.38 -8.65
N LEU A 8 1.78 -4.26 -7.76
CA LEU A 8 0.58 -4.01 -6.96
C LEU A 8 0.99 -3.60 -5.56
N SER A 9 0.58 -2.42 -5.11
CA SER A 9 0.81 -1.99 -3.73
C SER A 9 -0.34 -2.40 -2.82
N SER A 10 -0.03 -2.58 -1.54
CA SER A 10 -1.04 -2.53 -0.49
C SER A 10 -1.76 -1.18 -0.51
N VAL A 11 -3.06 -1.18 -0.27
CA VAL A 11 -3.80 0.00 0.20
C VAL A 11 -3.24 0.44 1.55
N LEU A 12 -3.10 1.75 1.75
CA LEU A 12 -2.53 2.32 2.98
C LEU A 12 -3.45 2.07 4.20
N PRO A 13 -2.89 2.09 5.42
CA PRO A 13 -3.67 2.02 6.65
C PRO A 13 -4.67 3.17 6.75
N ALA A 14 -5.87 2.90 7.24
CA ALA A 14 -6.92 3.89 7.44
C ALA A 14 -7.75 3.48 8.66
N PHE A 15 -7.88 4.36 9.65
CA PHE A 15 -8.68 4.09 10.84
C PHE A 15 -10.14 4.57 10.69
N ASP A 16 -10.34 5.77 10.15
CA ASP A 16 -11.64 6.33 9.80
C ASP A 16 -11.48 7.37 8.67
N PHE A 17 -12.58 7.78 8.04
CA PHE A 17 -12.56 8.82 7.02
C PHE A 17 -13.13 10.14 7.57
N PRO A 18 -12.35 11.23 7.66
CA PRO A 18 -12.85 12.49 8.19
C PRO A 18 -14.07 13.05 7.45
N TRP A 19 -14.17 12.79 6.14
CA TRP A 19 -15.29 13.20 5.30
C TRP A 19 -16.49 12.23 5.33
N LYS A 20 -16.31 11.04 5.91
CA LYS A 20 -17.37 10.03 6.07
C LYS A 20 -17.12 9.17 7.32
N PRO A 21 -17.37 9.73 8.52
CA PRO A 21 -17.04 9.06 9.78
C PRO A 21 -17.82 7.76 10.00
N GLY A 22 -17.29 6.88 10.85
CA GLY A 22 -17.97 5.65 11.29
C GLY A 22 -17.98 4.53 10.23
N MET A 23 -17.08 4.60 9.24
CA MET A 23 -17.00 3.60 8.17
C MET A 23 -16.14 2.39 8.54
N GLU A 24 -15.36 2.48 9.62
CA GLU A 24 -14.47 1.42 10.13
C GLU A 24 -13.63 0.73 9.02
N PRO A 25 -12.81 1.48 8.26
CA PRO A 25 -12.07 0.94 7.12
C PRO A 25 -10.93 -0.03 7.47
N ALA A 26 -10.38 0.02 8.68
CA ALA A 26 -9.14 -0.70 9.05
C ALA A 26 -9.13 -2.19 8.66
N ASN A 27 -10.16 -2.94 9.05
CA ASN A 27 -10.25 -4.37 8.73
C ASN A 27 -10.55 -4.63 7.25
N LYS A 28 -11.31 -3.74 6.60
CA LYS A 28 -11.63 -3.83 5.17
C LYS A 28 -10.37 -3.66 4.31
N VAL A 29 -9.51 -2.71 4.69
CA VAL A 29 -8.19 -2.52 4.07
C VAL A 29 -7.31 -3.76 4.24
N ILE A 30 -7.27 -4.35 5.45
CA ILE A 30 -6.50 -5.58 5.71
C ILE A 30 -6.99 -6.73 4.83
N GLU A 31 -8.30 -6.91 4.71
CA GLU A 31 -8.90 -7.95 3.89
C GLU A 31 -8.58 -7.76 2.40
N LEU A 32 -8.75 -6.54 1.88
CA LEU A 32 -8.41 -6.21 0.51
C LEU A 32 -6.91 -6.43 0.22
N ASN A 33 -6.03 -6.03 1.15
CA ASN A 33 -4.59 -6.25 1.01
C ASN A 33 -4.22 -7.73 0.98
N LYS A 34 -4.93 -8.59 1.73
CA LYS A 34 -4.76 -10.06 1.63
C LYS A 34 -5.09 -10.55 0.22
N TRP A 35 -6.19 -10.07 -0.38
CA TRP A 35 -6.56 -10.44 -1.75
C TRP A 35 -5.57 -9.94 -2.78
N ILE A 36 -5.13 -8.67 -2.70
CA ILE A 36 -4.12 -8.10 -3.60
C ILE A 36 -2.81 -8.89 -3.52
N LYS A 37 -2.35 -9.20 -2.31
CA LYS A 37 -1.12 -9.97 -2.08
C LYS A 37 -1.23 -11.39 -2.64
N ALA A 38 -2.36 -12.07 -2.43
CA ALA A 38 -2.61 -13.39 -2.98
C ALA A 38 -2.64 -13.39 -4.52
N TYR A 39 -3.32 -12.41 -5.11
CA TYR A 39 -3.36 -12.22 -6.55
C TYR A 39 -1.95 -11.96 -7.13
N ALA A 40 -1.18 -11.06 -6.51
CA ALA A 40 0.20 -10.81 -6.93
C ALA A 40 1.05 -12.09 -6.90
N ALA A 41 0.91 -12.91 -5.85
CA ALA A 41 1.62 -14.18 -5.73
C ALA A 41 1.21 -15.19 -6.81
N GLN A 42 -0.10 -15.38 -7.05
CA GLN A 42 -0.62 -16.29 -8.07
C GLN A 42 -0.14 -15.91 -9.48
N HIS A 43 -0.06 -14.61 -9.76
CA HIS A 43 0.32 -14.09 -11.07
C HIS A 43 1.82 -13.76 -11.20
N LYS A 44 2.62 -14.07 -10.17
CA LYS A 44 4.08 -13.79 -10.10
C LYS A 44 4.43 -12.30 -10.27
N LEU A 45 3.54 -11.43 -9.82
CA LEU A 45 3.71 -9.98 -9.79
C LEU A 45 4.44 -9.55 -8.52
N ILE A 46 5.01 -8.34 -8.54
CA ILE A 46 5.59 -7.73 -7.34
C ILE A 46 4.48 -7.14 -6.47
N TYR A 47 4.49 -7.48 -5.19
CA TYR A 47 3.64 -6.86 -4.16
C TYR A 47 4.46 -5.89 -3.32
N LEU A 48 4.03 -4.63 -3.27
CA LEU A 48 4.65 -3.55 -2.51
C LEU A 48 3.86 -3.30 -1.21
N ASP A 49 4.45 -3.63 -0.07
CA ASP A 49 3.75 -3.61 1.23
C ASP A 49 3.97 -2.29 2.01
N TYR A 50 3.27 -1.23 1.60
CA TYR A 50 3.22 0.02 2.37
C TYR A 50 2.47 -0.13 3.70
N PHE A 51 1.44 -0.97 3.74
CA PHE A 51 0.58 -1.13 4.91
C PHE A 51 1.40 -1.55 6.13
N THR A 52 2.24 -2.57 6.00
CA THR A 52 3.11 -3.02 7.09
C THR A 52 4.11 -1.94 7.52
N ALA A 53 4.64 -1.16 6.57
CA ALA A 53 5.63 -0.13 6.84
C ALA A 53 5.05 1.13 7.51
N MET A 54 3.74 1.39 7.36
CA MET A 54 3.11 2.65 7.76
C MET A 54 2.01 2.51 8.81
N LYS A 55 1.58 1.29 9.16
CA LYS A 55 0.50 1.12 10.14
C LYS A 55 0.95 1.54 11.55
N GLY A 56 0.12 2.34 12.21
CA GLY A 56 0.16 2.55 13.65
C GLY A 56 -0.58 1.43 14.40
N GLU A 57 -0.74 1.62 15.71
CA GLU A 57 -1.32 0.62 16.62
C GLU A 57 -2.76 0.21 16.27
N ARG A 58 -3.55 1.14 15.72
CA ARG A 58 -4.96 0.92 15.35
C ARG A 58 -5.16 0.55 13.89
N ASN A 59 -4.11 0.13 13.18
CA ASN A 59 -4.14 -0.12 11.74
C ASN A 59 -4.57 1.11 10.90
N GLY A 60 -4.33 2.31 11.44
CA GLY A 60 -4.42 3.59 10.73
C GLY A 60 -3.04 4.24 10.61
N LEU A 61 -2.97 5.37 9.91
CA LEU A 61 -1.76 6.20 9.88
C LEU A 61 -1.69 7.08 11.13
N SER A 62 -0.49 7.28 11.65
CA SER A 62 -0.23 8.27 12.70
C SER A 62 -0.28 9.69 12.14
N GLU A 63 -0.52 10.68 12.98
CA GLU A 63 -0.70 12.09 12.59
C GLU A 63 0.54 12.68 11.87
N ASP A 64 1.74 12.25 12.26
CA ASP A 64 3.00 12.65 11.62
C ASP A 64 3.14 12.07 10.21
N LEU A 65 2.52 10.92 9.93
CA LEU A 65 2.51 10.28 8.62
C LEU A 65 1.32 10.71 7.75
N ALA A 66 0.18 11.07 8.33
CA ALA A 66 -0.98 11.63 7.64
C ALA A 66 -1.79 12.54 8.58
N LYS A 67 -1.88 13.84 8.26
CA LYS A 67 -2.59 14.82 9.11
C LYS A 67 -4.07 14.52 9.29
N ASP A 68 -4.69 13.91 8.29
CA ASP A 68 -6.11 13.53 8.28
C ASP A 68 -6.31 12.03 8.53
N GLY A 69 -5.24 11.30 8.84
CA GLY A 69 -5.25 9.85 9.02
C GLY A 69 -5.36 9.02 7.73
N ILE A 70 -5.35 9.64 6.54
CA ILE A 70 -5.49 8.97 5.25
C ILE A 70 -4.39 9.36 4.24
N HIS A 71 -4.20 10.66 3.99
CA HIS A 71 -3.32 11.14 2.93
C HIS A 71 -1.91 11.40 3.47
N PRO A 72 -0.86 10.76 2.91
CA PRO A 72 0.48 10.88 3.44
C PRO A 72 1.02 12.31 3.46
N THR A 73 1.70 12.67 4.55
CA THR A 73 2.55 13.86 4.63
C THR A 73 3.87 13.62 3.89
N LYS A 74 4.74 14.64 3.83
CA LYS A 74 6.12 14.48 3.37
C LYS A 74 6.86 13.36 4.12
N LYS A 75 6.62 13.20 5.42
CA LYS A 75 7.23 12.12 6.22
C LYS A 75 6.69 10.75 5.80
N GLY A 76 5.38 10.64 5.55
CA GLY A 76 4.77 9.43 5.00
C GLY A 76 5.36 9.05 3.65
N TYR A 77 5.46 10.01 2.72
CA TYR A 77 6.08 9.77 1.42
C TYR A 77 7.55 9.38 1.51
N ALA A 78 8.31 9.94 2.45
CA ALA A 78 9.71 9.55 2.65
C ALA A 78 9.88 8.07 3.07
N ILE A 79 8.86 7.46 3.68
CA ILE A 79 8.84 6.00 3.94
C ILE A 79 8.48 5.24 2.65
N MET A 80 7.51 5.74 1.89
CA MET A 80 6.98 5.08 0.68
C MET A 80 7.99 5.06 -0.47
N GLU A 81 8.66 6.19 -0.72
CA GLU A 81 9.56 6.41 -1.85
C GLU A 81 10.60 5.28 -2.04
N PRO A 82 11.46 4.95 -1.05
CA PRO A 82 12.47 3.91 -1.24
C PRO A 82 11.86 2.50 -1.43
N LEU A 83 10.66 2.26 -0.89
CA LEU A 83 9.95 1.00 -1.08
C LEU A 83 9.42 0.90 -2.52
N ALA A 84 8.87 2.00 -3.05
CA ALA A 84 8.39 2.11 -4.42
C ALA A 84 9.54 1.87 -5.42
N GLU A 85 10.65 2.59 -5.25
CA GLU A 85 11.84 2.46 -6.10
C GLU A 85 12.35 1.03 -6.13
N LYS A 86 12.43 0.37 -4.96
CA LYS A 86 12.85 -1.03 -4.86
C LYS A 86 11.90 -1.96 -5.60
N ALA A 87 10.59 -1.79 -5.45
CA ALA A 87 9.60 -2.63 -6.11
C ALA A 87 9.60 -2.43 -7.64
N ILE A 88 9.73 -1.18 -8.10
CA ILE A 88 9.87 -0.84 -9.52
C ILE A 88 11.14 -1.48 -10.08
N ALA A 89 12.29 -1.30 -9.42
CA ALA A 89 13.55 -1.90 -9.86
C ALA A 89 13.49 -3.43 -9.90
N GLN A 90 12.75 -4.07 -8.98
CA GLN A 90 12.51 -5.51 -9.01
C GLN A 90 11.63 -5.93 -10.19
N ALA A 91 10.54 -5.21 -10.46
CA ALA A 91 9.65 -5.49 -11.58
C ALA A 91 10.36 -5.32 -12.93
N MET A 92 11.24 -4.32 -13.06
CA MET A 92 12.03 -4.09 -14.28
C MET A 92 13.04 -5.19 -14.60
N LYS A 93 13.41 -6.02 -13.61
CA LYS A 93 14.25 -7.21 -13.83
C LYS A 93 13.46 -8.43 -14.30
N GLN A 94 12.13 -8.41 -14.19
CA GLN A 94 11.29 -9.50 -14.66
C GLN A 94 11.21 -9.48 -16.18
N LYS A 95 11.38 -10.65 -16.82
CA LYS A 95 11.10 -10.78 -18.24
C LYS A 95 9.59 -10.73 -18.45
N ILE A 96 9.15 -9.73 -19.22
CA ILE A 96 7.77 -9.61 -19.69
C ILE A 96 7.46 -10.86 -20.53
N LYS A 97 6.43 -11.61 -20.14
CA LYS A 97 5.92 -12.75 -20.91
C LYS A 97 4.99 -12.30 -22.05
#